data_AF-A0A0D0DQP6-F1
#
_entry.id   AF-A0A0D0DQP6-F1
#
_cell.length_a   1.000
_cell.length_b   1.000
_cell.length_c   1.000
_cell.angle_alpha   90.00
_cell.angle_beta   90.00
_cell.angle_gamma   90.00
#
_symmetry.space_group_name_H-M   'P 1'
#
loop_
_entity.id
_entity.type
_entity.pdbx_description
1 polymer ?
#
loop_
_entity_poly.entity_id
_entity_poly.type
_entity_poly.pdbx_seq_one_letter_code
_entity_poly.pdbx_strand_id
1 'polypeptide(L)'
;QKEEIQKVIEEEHGAKPGDQDMIAKYQWGVNKVMGGLTQEEMKEAERLAEEWRKEKPPAKVQAKTTSQKGEKYLREFAEEMWRQCGMRVAVLTAWKDGSGQTMTTQ
;
A
#
# COMPACT_ATOMS: atom_id res chain seq x y z
N GLN A 1 -12.55 3.82 5.44
CA GLN A 1 -11.15 4.25 5.63
C GLN A 1 -10.53 4.90 4.39
N LYS A 2 -10.21 4.19 3.28
CA LYS A 2 -9.62 4.86 2.09
C LYS A 2 -10.50 6.01 1.56
N GLU A 3 -11.78 5.74 1.34
CA GLU A 3 -12.73 6.74 0.83
C GLU A 3 -12.91 7.92 1.80
N GLU A 4 -12.84 7.65 3.09
CA GLU A 4 -12.96 8.66 4.16
C GLU A 4 -11.72 9.57 4.23
N ILE A 5 -10.53 9.00 4.10
CA ILE A 5 -9.27 9.76 3.96
C ILE A 5 -9.31 10.61 2.70
N GLN A 6 -9.79 10.06 1.58
CA GLN A 6 -9.91 10.82 0.33
C GLN A 6 -10.91 11.97 0.47
N LYS A 7 -12.07 11.70 1.08
CA LYS A 7 -13.11 12.69 1.33
C LYS A 7 -12.63 13.84 2.21
N VAL A 8 -11.95 13.56 3.33
CA VAL A 8 -11.47 14.63 4.22
C VAL A 8 -10.38 15.49 3.57
N ILE A 9 -9.56 14.91 2.69
CA ILE A 9 -8.57 15.66 1.92
C ILE A 9 -9.26 16.54 0.87
N GLU A 10 -10.26 16.02 0.18
CA GLU A 10 -11.03 16.79 -0.81
C GLU A 10 -11.78 17.96 -0.14
N GLU A 11 -12.42 17.72 1.00
CA GLU A 11 -13.19 18.74 1.74
C GLU A 11 -12.31 19.84 2.35
N GLU A 12 -11.17 19.49 2.96
CA GLU A 12 -10.33 20.49 3.67
C GLU A 12 -9.17 21.05 2.82
N HIS A 13 -8.79 20.37 1.73
CA HIS A 13 -7.68 20.79 0.88
C HIS A 13 -8.02 20.89 -0.61
N GLY A 14 -9.23 20.51 -1.03
CA GLY A 14 -9.69 20.63 -2.42
C GLY A 14 -8.99 19.70 -3.42
N ALA A 15 -8.07 18.84 -2.96
CA ALA A 15 -7.38 17.88 -3.81
C ALA A 15 -8.32 16.70 -4.12
N LYS A 16 -8.51 16.38 -5.39
CA LYS A 16 -9.43 15.32 -5.83
C LYS A 16 -8.70 14.00 -6.00
N PRO A 17 -9.38 12.85 -5.81
CA PRO A 17 -8.79 11.55 -6.06
C PRO A 17 -8.12 11.46 -7.45
N GLY A 18 -6.81 11.20 -7.45
CA GLY A 18 -6.00 11.12 -8.68
C GLY A 18 -5.14 12.35 -8.97
N ASP A 19 -5.36 13.47 -8.27
CA ASP A 19 -4.49 14.64 -8.35
C ASP A 19 -3.14 14.37 -7.67
N GLN A 20 -2.06 14.97 -8.17
CA GLN A 20 -0.72 14.86 -7.56
C GLN A 20 -0.72 15.34 -6.10
N ASP A 21 -1.50 16.39 -5.81
CA ASP A 21 -1.64 16.96 -4.48
C ASP A 21 -2.27 15.98 -3.47
N MET A 22 -3.00 14.94 -3.93
CA MET A 22 -3.53 13.92 -3.03
C MET A 22 -2.43 13.15 -2.31
N ILE A 23 -1.35 12.80 -3.00
CA ILE A 23 -0.24 12.07 -2.38
C ILE A 23 0.42 12.94 -1.30
N ALA A 24 0.66 14.23 -1.61
CA ALA A 24 1.26 15.17 -0.67
C ALA A 24 0.41 15.35 0.60
N LYS A 25 -0.91 15.28 0.49
CA LYS A 25 -1.86 15.45 1.61
C LYS A 25 -2.30 14.15 2.26
N TYR A 26 -1.92 12.99 1.72
CA TYR A 26 -2.41 11.69 2.19
C TYR A 26 -2.07 11.43 3.67
N GLN A 27 -0.82 11.68 4.07
CA GLN A 27 -0.40 11.49 5.47
C GLN A 27 -1.16 12.40 6.43
N TRP A 28 -1.48 13.63 6.02
CA TRP A 28 -2.30 14.52 6.81
C TRP A 28 -3.73 13.97 6.96
N GLY A 29 -4.34 13.48 5.88
CA GLY A 29 -5.69 12.90 5.92
C GLY A 29 -5.77 11.64 6.78
N VAL A 30 -4.75 10.78 6.71
CA VAL A 30 -4.59 9.62 7.62
C VAL A 30 -4.56 10.08 9.08
N ASN A 31 -3.70 11.04 9.42
CA ASN A 31 -3.59 11.54 10.79
C ASN A 31 -4.90 12.18 11.28
N LYS A 32 -5.62 12.89 10.41
CA LYS A 32 -6.90 13.50 10.72
C LYS A 32 -7.96 12.45 11.05
N VAL A 33 -8.10 11.41 10.22
CA VAL A 33 -9.04 10.30 10.46
C VAL A 33 -8.66 9.54 11.73
N MET A 34 -7.37 9.21 11.90
CA MET A 34 -6.88 8.50 13.08
C MET A 34 -7.07 9.31 14.38
N GLY A 35 -6.92 10.63 14.32
CA GLY A 35 -7.15 11.51 15.48
C GLY A 35 -8.61 11.61 15.92
N GLY A 36 -9.55 11.18 15.09
CA GLY A 36 -10.97 11.08 15.43
C GLY A 36 -11.39 9.74 16.04
N LEU A 37 -10.51 8.73 16.03
CA LEU A 37 -10.82 7.41 16.56
C LEU A 37 -10.83 7.41 18.10
N THR A 38 -11.77 6.68 18.67
CA THR A 38 -11.79 6.39 20.10
C THR A 38 -10.64 5.45 20.49
N GLN A 39 -10.30 5.41 21.78
CA GLN A 39 -9.28 4.46 22.26
C GLN A 39 -9.66 2.99 22.01
N GLU A 40 -10.95 2.67 21.99
CA GLU A 40 -11.44 1.32 21.69
C GLU A 40 -11.21 0.96 20.23
N GLU A 41 -11.54 1.87 19.31
CA GLU A 41 -11.30 1.68 17.87
C GLU A 41 -9.81 1.59 17.55
N MET A 42 -8.96 2.38 18.21
CA MET A 42 -7.50 2.29 18.07
C MET A 42 -6.98 0.92 18.50
N LYS A 43 -7.43 0.41 19.66
CA LYS A 43 -7.03 -0.93 20.15
C LYS A 43 -7.48 -2.04 19.21
N GLU A 44 -8.69 -1.94 18.68
CA GLU A 44 -9.19 -2.93 17.72
C GLU A 44 -8.43 -2.89 16.40
N ALA A 45 -8.09 -1.69 15.90
CA ALA A 45 -7.26 -1.52 14.72
C ALA A 45 -5.84 -2.11 14.93
N GLU A 46 -5.24 -1.89 16.10
CA GLU A 46 -3.96 -2.51 16.47
C GLU A 46 -4.06 -4.04 16.51
N ARG A 47 -5.12 -4.57 17.13
CA ARG A 47 -5.38 -6.02 17.19
C ARG A 47 -5.49 -6.64 15.80
N LEU A 48 -6.26 -6.01 14.91
CA LEU A 48 -6.43 -6.46 13.52
C LEU A 48 -5.12 -6.37 12.73
N ALA A 49 -4.35 -5.30 12.91
CA ALA A 49 -3.05 -5.17 12.26
C ALA A 49 -2.06 -6.24 12.72
N GLU A 50 -2.11 -6.63 14.00
CA GLU A 50 -1.31 -7.73 14.54
C GLU A 50 -1.76 -9.08 13.98
N GLU A 51 -3.07 -9.32 13.89
CA GLU A 51 -3.66 -10.51 13.30
C GLU A 51 -3.22 -10.68 11.84
N TRP A 52 -3.37 -9.65 11.01
CA TRP A 52 -2.93 -9.67 9.61
C TRP A 52 -1.42 -9.83 9.45
N ARG A 53 -0.63 -9.33 10.41
CA ARG A 53 0.83 -9.54 10.40
C ARG A 53 1.20 -11.01 10.65
N LYS A 54 0.44 -11.70 11.50
CA LYS A 54 0.63 -13.11 11.83
C LYS A 54 0.09 -14.01 10.73
N GLU A 55 -1.07 -13.67 10.17
CA GLU A 55 -1.71 -14.39 9.07
C GLU A 55 -1.01 -14.13 7.73
N LYS A 56 0.06 -14.87 7.49
CA LYS A 56 0.70 -14.89 6.17
C LYS A 56 -0.03 -15.89 5.28
N PRO A 57 -0.35 -15.54 4.02
CA PRO A 57 -0.85 -16.52 3.06
C PRO A 57 0.12 -17.70 2.96
N PRO A 58 -0.33 -18.94 2.68
CA PRO A 58 0.56 -20.08 2.52
C PRO A 58 1.68 -19.79 1.50
N ALA A 59 2.89 -20.31 1.72
CA ALA A 59 4.05 -20.03 0.87
C ALA A 59 3.77 -20.30 -0.62
N LYS A 60 3.00 -21.34 -0.94
CA LYS A 60 2.57 -21.65 -2.31
C LYS A 60 1.67 -20.57 -2.93
N VAL A 61 0.80 -19.96 -2.13
CA VAL A 61 -0.07 -18.84 -2.55
C VAL A 61 0.77 -17.59 -2.76
N GLN A 62 1.74 -17.31 -1.88
CA GLN A 62 2.68 -16.20 -2.05
C GLN A 62 3.49 -16.37 -3.34
N ALA A 63 4.14 -17.53 -3.52
CA ALA A 63 4.93 -17.85 -4.72
C ALA A 63 4.12 -17.70 -6.01
N LYS A 64 2.90 -18.27 -6.04
CA LYS A 64 2.00 -18.14 -7.20
C LYS A 64 1.63 -16.69 -7.47
N THR A 65 1.28 -15.92 -6.44
CA THR A 65 0.88 -14.53 -6.58
C THR A 65 2.04 -13.66 -7.07
N THR A 66 3.23 -13.84 -6.51
CA THR A 66 4.43 -13.10 -6.93
C THR A 66 4.81 -13.43 -8.37
N SER A 67 4.82 -14.71 -8.78
CA SER A 67 5.12 -15.07 -10.16
C SER A 67 4.07 -14.59 -11.17
N GLN A 68 2.80 -14.48 -10.78
CA GLN A 68 1.73 -14.06 -11.69
C GLN A 68 1.53 -12.55 -11.78
N LYS A 69 1.74 -11.84 -10.66
CA LYS A 69 1.35 -10.43 -10.52
C LYS A 69 2.48 -9.52 -10.06
N GLY A 70 3.59 -10.08 -9.57
CA GLY A 70 4.70 -9.31 -9.01
C GLY A 70 5.26 -8.30 -10.00
N GLU A 71 5.70 -8.75 -11.17
CA GLU A 71 6.26 -7.85 -12.19
C GLU A 71 5.27 -6.75 -12.62
N LYS A 72 4.01 -7.13 -12.85
CA LYS A 72 2.95 -6.17 -13.24
C LYS A 72 2.79 -5.09 -12.17
N TYR A 73 2.69 -5.48 -10.90
CA TYR A 73 2.54 -4.54 -9.78
C TYR A 73 3.74 -3.60 -9.66
N LEU A 74 4.96 -4.13 -9.80
CA LEU A 74 6.19 -3.33 -9.74
C LEU A 74 6.26 -2.29 -10.87
N ARG A 75 5.84 -2.68 -12.08
CA ARG A 75 5.78 -1.78 -13.23
C ARG A 75 4.76 -0.69 -13.02
N GLU A 76 3.54 -1.04 -12.61
CA GLU A 76 2.47 -0.08 -12.29
C GLU A 76 2.93 0.89 -11.20
N PHE A 77 3.60 0.38 -10.16
CA PHE A 77 4.16 1.22 -9.10
C PHE A 77 5.22 2.20 -9.64
N ALA A 78 6.18 1.73 -10.44
CA ALA A 78 7.21 2.61 -11.02
C ALA A 78 6.62 3.66 -11.96
N GLU A 79 5.62 3.30 -12.77
CA GLU A 79 4.89 4.22 -13.64
C GLU A 79 4.12 5.27 -12.84
N GLU A 80 3.48 4.87 -11.74
CA GLU A 80 2.73 5.78 -10.87
C GLU A 80 3.66 6.76 -10.15
N MET A 81 4.81 6.29 -9.66
CA MET A 81 5.83 7.13 -9.04
C MET A 81 6.41 8.15 -10.02
N TRP A 82 6.58 7.77 -11.29
CA TRP A 82 6.97 8.71 -12.33
C TRP A 82 5.85 9.73 -12.60
N ARG A 83 4.62 9.28 -12.80
CA ARG A 83 3.47 10.13 -13.15
C ARG A 83 3.12 11.12 -12.05
N GLN A 84 3.02 10.66 -10.81
CA GLN A 84 2.55 11.50 -9.71
C GLN A 84 3.67 12.25 -8.98
N CYS A 85 4.87 11.68 -8.91
CA CYS A 85 5.95 12.23 -8.09
C CYS A 85 7.16 12.68 -8.92
N GLY A 86 7.16 12.49 -10.25
CA GLY A 86 8.33 12.76 -11.11
C GLY A 86 9.55 11.91 -10.77
N MET A 87 9.37 10.83 -10.01
CA MET A 87 10.45 10.03 -9.45
C MET A 87 10.73 8.81 -10.32
N ARG A 88 12.02 8.54 -10.58
CA ARG A 88 12.46 7.28 -11.21
C ARG A 88 12.73 6.25 -10.12
N VAL A 89 12.12 5.08 -10.24
CA VAL A 89 12.28 3.98 -9.29
C VAL A 89 12.81 2.74 -10.05
N ALA A 90 13.86 2.13 -9.51
CA ALA A 90 14.32 0.80 -9.93
C ALA A 90 14.00 -0.18 -8.79
N VAL A 91 13.42 -1.35 -9.10
CA VAL A 91 13.05 -2.33 -8.09
C VAL A 91 13.74 -3.66 -8.31
N LEU A 92 14.64 -4.01 -7.41
CA LEU A 92 15.21 -5.36 -7.33
C LEU A 92 14.25 -6.24 -6.54
N THR A 93 13.88 -7.39 -7.08
CA THR A 93 12.98 -8.32 -6.36
C THR A 93 13.54 -9.71 -6.25
N ALA A 94 13.24 -10.32 -5.11
CA ALA A 94 13.57 -11.70 -4.81
C ALA A 94 12.36 -12.38 -4.15
N TRP A 95 12.06 -13.62 -4.54
CA TRP A 95 11.00 -14.41 -3.92
C TRP A 95 11.31 -15.90 -3.95
N LYS A 96 10.64 -16.66 -3.08
CA LYS A 96 10.68 -18.12 -3.16
C LYS A 96 9.61 -18.63 -4.13
N ASP A 97 10.00 -19.53 -5.02
CA ASP A 97 9.06 -20.21 -5.90
C ASP A 97 8.31 -21.34 -5.17
N GLY A 98 7.47 -22.09 -5.91
CA GLY A 98 6.71 -23.21 -5.34
C GLY A 98 7.56 -24.38 -4.83
N SER A 99 8.84 -24.46 -5.22
CA SER A 99 9.81 -25.45 -4.76
C SER A 99 10.65 -24.96 -3.56
N GLY A 100 10.55 -23.67 -3.24
CA GLY A 100 11.34 -23.02 -2.19
C GLY A 100 12.67 -22.44 -2.70
N GLN A 101 12.95 -22.51 -4.00
CA GLN A 101 14.10 -21.90 -4.65
C GLN A 101 13.97 -20.38 -4.65
N THR A 102 15.07 -19.67 -4.41
CA THR A 102 15.10 -18.21 -4.49
C THR A 102 15.24 -17.77 -5.95
N MET A 103 14.27 -17.00 -6.41
CA MET A 103 14.24 -16.33 -7.70
C MET A 103 14.62 -14.86 -7.51
N THR A 104 15.29 -14.26 -8.49
CA THR A 104 15.66 -12.84 -8.49
C THR A 104 15.39 -12.21 -9.86
N THR A 105 14.91 -10.97 -9.89
CA THR A 105 14.88 -10.13 -11.10
C THR A 105 15.22 -8.68 -10.77
N GLN A 106 15.77 -7.99 -11.77
CA GLN A 106 16.03 -6.55 -11.77
C GLN A 106 15.00 -5.83 -12.64
#